data_AF-A0A3D5BSZ1-F1
#
_entry.id   AF-A0A3D5BSZ1-F1
#
_cell.length_a   1.000
_cell.length_b   1.000
_cell.length_c   1.000
_cell.angle_alpha   90.00
_cell.angle_beta   90.00
_cell.angle_gamma   90.00
#
_symmetry.space_group_name_H-M   'P 1'
#
loop_
_entity.id
_entity.type
_entity.pdbx_description
1 polymer ?
#
loop_
_entity_poly.entity_id
_entity_poly.type
_entity_poly.pdbx_seq_one_letter_code
_entity_poly.pdbx_strand_id
1 'polypeptide(L)'
;DTSRIAPVNMTLAEGGRVTVHDPENRLGLADDAHMEKFFELVDDPRAQVLVTRRAESAPGLILHPRDLCAGIGCRRGVSKDEILQALAGVIRDNGLAVTCLARLASVDLKADEAGLLDAARDLGLPLEFFDGSLLDGTPVPNPSERVRDKIGARSVCEAASLQAALKLNPAARLIVPKTVCGNVTVALAG
;
A
#
# COMPACT_ATOMS: atom_id res chain seq x y z
N ASP A 1 0.76 -18.34 1.49
CA ASP A 1 0.99 -19.76 1.83
C ASP A 1 -0.11 -20.57 1.16
N THR A 2 0.22 -21.30 0.10
CA THR A 2 -0.77 -22.04 -0.70
C THR A 2 -1.34 -23.26 0.04
N SER A 3 -0.67 -23.74 1.09
CA SER A 3 -1.15 -24.86 1.91
C SER A 3 -2.47 -24.55 2.63
N ARG A 4 -2.74 -23.25 2.86
CA ARG A 4 -3.95 -22.77 3.55
C ARG A 4 -5.14 -22.54 2.62
N ILE A 5 -4.96 -22.69 1.31
CA ILE A 5 -6.04 -22.58 0.33
C ILE A 5 -6.91 -23.84 0.35
N ALA A 6 -6.31 -25.01 0.53
CA ALA A 6 -7.03 -26.29 0.45
C ALA A 6 -8.15 -26.42 1.51
N PRO A 7 -7.95 -26.06 2.80
CA PRO A 7 -9.03 -26.08 3.78
C PRO A 7 -10.20 -25.16 3.42
N VAL A 8 -9.91 -23.94 2.96
CA VAL A 8 -10.94 -22.97 2.54
C VAL A 8 -11.75 -23.52 1.35
N ASN A 9 -11.07 -24.04 0.34
CA ASN A 9 -11.73 -24.61 -0.84
C ASN A 9 -12.56 -25.85 -0.49
N MET A 10 -12.10 -26.67 0.46
CA MET A 10 -12.83 -27.85 0.95
C MET A 10 -14.13 -27.44 1.62
N THR A 11 -14.10 -26.45 2.53
CA THR A 11 -15.30 -25.90 3.17
C THR A 11 -16.34 -25.45 2.13
N LEU A 12 -15.90 -24.74 1.09
CA LEU A 12 -16.80 -24.30 0.00
C LEU A 12 -17.34 -25.47 -0.83
N ALA A 13 -16.51 -26.46 -1.14
CA ALA A 13 -16.89 -27.63 -1.94
C ALA A 13 -17.93 -28.52 -1.22
N GLU A 14 -17.87 -28.59 0.11
CA GLU A 14 -18.82 -29.33 0.95
C GLU A 14 -20.12 -28.54 1.21
N GLY A 15 -20.26 -27.33 0.65
CA GLY A 15 -21.43 -26.47 0.84
C GLY A 15 -21.46 -25.75 2.19
N GLY A 16 -20.34 -25.75 2.92
CA GLY A 16 -20.15 -24.98 4.14
C GLY A 16 -19.90 -23.49 3.87
N ARG A 17 -19.87 -22.70 4.94
CA ARG A 17 -19.50 -21.28 4.90
C ARG A 17 -18.09 -21.07 5.44
N VAL A 18 -17.31 -20.26 4.73
CA VAL A 18 -15.98 -19.84 5.14
C VAL A 18 -16.10 -18.60 6.02
N THR A 19 -15.52 -18.64 7.22
CA THR A 19 -15.45 -17.45 8.07
C THR A 19 -14.37 -16.50 7.55
N VAL A 20 -14.72 -15.23 7.41
CA VAL A 20 -13.85 -14.18 6.87
C VAL A 20 -13.78 -13.01 7.84
N HIS A 21 -12.57 -12.63 8.23
CA HIS A 21 -12.31 -11.37 8.93
C HIS A 21 -11.78 -10.34 7.94
N ASP A 22 -12.64 -9.39 7.56
CA ASP A 22 -12.34 -8.30 6.63
C ASP A 22 -12.96 -6.98 7.13
N PRO A 23 -12.36 -6.36 8.16
CA PRO A 23 -12.93 -5.21 8.86
C PRO A 23 -13.03 -3.95 7.97
N GLU A 24 -12.27 -3.88 6.88
CA GLU A 24 -12.31 -2.78 5.92
C GLU A 24 -13.14 -3.12 4.67
N ASN A 25 -13.84 -4.26 4.65
CA ASN A 25 -14.63 -4.77 3.53
C ASN A 25 -13.89 -4.70 2.18
N ARG A 26 -12.59 -5.05 2.18
CA ARG A 26 -11.72 -4.99 1.00
C ARG A 26 -12.10 -6.03 -0.06
N LEU A 27 -12.77 -7.10 0.33
CA LEU A 27 -13.33 -8.11 -0.58
C LEU A 27 -14.74 -7.74 -1.07
N GLY A 28 -15.38 -6.71 -0.51
CA GLY A 28 -16.75 -6.31 -0.87
C GLY A 28 -17.83 -7.31 -0.49
N LEU A 29 -17.52 -8.29 0.38
CA LEU A 29 -18.45 -9.37 0.75
C LEU A 29 -19.68 -8.83 1.50
N ALA A 30 -19.54 -7.72 2.23
CA ALA A 30 -20.66 -7.11 2.94
C ALA A 30 -21.69 -6.47 2.00
N ASP A 31 -21.29 -6.16 0.77
CA ASP A 31 -22.14 -5.48 -0.22
C ASP A 31 -22.78 -6.45 -1.22
N ASP A 32 -22.48 -7.76 -1.13
CA ASP A 32 -22.99 -8.79 -2.03
C ASP A 32 -23.77 -9.87 -1.28
N ALA A 33 -25.10 -9.74 -1.27
CA ALA A 33 -26.00 -10.71 -0.63
C ALA A 33 -25.88 -12.14 -1.19
N HIS A 34 -25.35 -12.32 -2.40
CA HIS A 34 -25.08 -13.66 -2.92
C HIS A 34 -23.93 -14.34 -2.17
N MET A 35 -22.94 -13.56 -1.73
CA MET A 35 -21.75 -14.06 -1.05
C MET A 35 -22.04 -14.61 0.35
N GLU A 36 -23.13 -14.18 1.01
CA GLU A 36 -23.54 -14.68 2.34
C GLU A 36 -23.80 -16.20 2.38
N LYS A 37 -24.07 -16.82 1.23
CA LYS A 37 -24.24 -18.27 1.10
C LYS A 37 -22.92 -19.03 1.26
N PHE A 38 -21.80 -18.38 0.97
CA PHE A 38 -20.47 -18.98 0.93
C PHE A 38 -19.56 -18.45 2.05
N PHE A 39 -19.79 -17.22 2.49
CA PHE A 39 -18.94 -16.52 3.43
C PHE A 39 -19.73 -16.00 4.63
N GLU A 40 -19.12 -16.08 5.80
CA GLU A 40 -19.61 -15.52 7.04
C GLU A 40 -18.61 -14.49 7.54
N LEU A 41 -19.00 -13.21 7.54
CA LEU A 41 -18.17 -12.14 8.08
C LEU A 41 -18.13 -12.21 9.61
N VAL A 42 -16.92 -12.24 10.16
CA VAL A 42 -16.69 -12.34 11.62
C VAL A 42 -15.66 -11.33 12.07
N ASP A 43 -15.85 -10.80 13.28
CA ASP A 43 -14.85 -9.96 13.96
C ASP A 43 -13.87 -10.83 14.78
N ASP A 44 -13.19 -11.76 14.09
CA ASP A 44 -12.19 -12.65 14.71
C ASP A 44 -10.97 -12.83 13.79
N PRO A 45 -9.77 -12.35 14.16
CA PRO A 45 -8.56 -12.52 13.36
C PRO A 45 -8.09 -14.00 13.23
N ARG A 46 -8.76 -14.93 13.91
CA ARG A 46 -8.54 -16.39 13.78
C ARG A 46 -9.48 -17.04 12.76
N ALA A 47 -10.26 -16.26 12.02
CA ALA A 47 -11.11 -16.73 10.93
C ALA A 47 -10.35 -17.58 9.90
N GLN A 48 -11.10 -18.39 9.14
CA GLN A 48 -10.52 -19.22 8.07
C GLN A 48 -9.82 -18.36 7.01
N VAL A 49 -10.33 -17.15 6.75
CA VAL A 49 -9.70 -16.14 5.92
C VAL A 49 -9.51 -14.86 6.72
N LEU A 50 -8.28 -14.33 6.73
CA LEU A 50 -7.93 -13.04 7.32
C LEU A 50 -7.50 -12.07 6.21
N VAL A 51 -8.20 -10.95 6.08
CA VAL A 51 -7.83 -9.86 5.18
C VAL A 51 -7.16 -8.77 6.00
N THR A 52 -5.87 -8.54 5.75
CA THR A 52 -5.06 -7.64 6.59
C THR A 52 -3.93 -7.03 5.79
N ARG A 53 -3.48 -5.84 6.20
CA ARG A 53 -2.23 -5.26 5.69
C ARG A 53 -1.01 -5.61 6.53
N ARG A 54 -1.23 -6.25 7.67
CA ARG A 54 -0.17 -6.51 8.64
C ARG A 54 0.67 -7.69 8.18
N ALA A 55 1.98 -7.59 8.38
CA ALA A 55 2.88 -8.73 8.23
C ALA A 55 2.74 -9.63 9.46
N GLU A 56 1.65 -10.39 9.53
CA GLU A 56 1.31 -11.24 10.67
C GLU A 56 1.12 -12.71 10.28
N SER A 57 1.09 -13.58 11.29
CA SER A 57 0.74 -14.98 11.13
C SER A 57 -0.59 -15.25 11.80
N ALA A 58 -1.49 -15.87 11.05
CA ALA A 58 -2.78 -16.37 11.52
C ALA A 58 -2.83 -17.89 11.36
N PRO A 59 -3.80 -18.60 11.96
CA PRO A 59 -4.05 -20.00 11.63
C PRO A 59 -4.67 -20.17 10.22
N GLY A 60 -5.49 -19.20 9.79
CA GLY A 60 -6.19 -19.22 8.50
C GLY A 60 -5.39 -18.73 7.30
N LEU A 61 -6.02 -18.72 6.13
CA LEU A 61 -5.51 -18.13 4.91
C LEU A 61 -5.43 -16.60 5.07
N ILE A 62 -4.24 -16.04 4.89
CA ILE A 62 -4.06 -14.58 4.91
C ILE A 62 -4.11 -14.04 3.49
N LEU A 63 -4.97 -13.05 3.27
CA LEU A 63 -5.07 -12.28 2.05
C LEU A 63 -4.55 -10.86 2.33
N HIS A 64 -3.52 -10.47 1.59
CA HIS A 64 -2.97 -9.12 1.63
C HIS A 64 -3.59 -8.30 0.50
N PRO A 65 -4.41 -7.26 0.80
CA PRO A 65 -4.99 -6.43 -0.25
C PRO A 65 -3.89 -5.63 -0.93
N ARG A 66 -3.83 -5.68 -2.27
CA ARG A 66 -2.86 -4.95 -3.08
C ARG A 66 -3.34 -3.52 -3.32
N ASP A 67 -3.36 -2.72 -2.25
CA ASP A 67 -3.88 -1.35 -2.28
C ASP A 67 -2.95 -0.31 -1.61
N LEU A 68 -1.76 -0.72 -1.15
CA LEU A 68 -0.79 0.17 -0.54
C LEU A 68 0.04 0.86 -1.62
N CYS A 69 -0.03 2.18 -1.70
CA CYS A 69 0.77 2.98 -2.62
C CYS A 69 1.92 3.68 -1.88
N ALA A 70 3.14 3.56 -2.41
CA ALA A 70 4.33 4.15 -1.82
C ALA A 70 4.76 5.41 -2.58
N GLY A 71 4.69 6.55 -1.92
CA GLY A 71 5.22 7.79 -2.45
C GLY A 71 6.69 7.94 -2.06
N ILE A 72 7.56 8.13 -3.04
CA ILE A 72 9.01 8.16 -2.85
C ILE A 72 9.56 9.49 -3.34
N GLY A 73 10.21 10.22 -2.43
CA GLY A 73 11.07 11.35 -2.76
C GLY A 73 12.52 10.96 -2.52
N CYS A 74 13.44 11.39 -3.37
CA CYS A 74 14.87 11.15 -3.18
C CYS A 74 15.72 12.31 -3.72
N ARG A 75 17.01 12.32 -3.38
CA ARG A 75 18.01 13.14 -4.11
C ARG A 75 18.25 12.54 -5.51
N ARG A 76 18.82 13.34 -6.41
CA ARG A 76 19.25 12.88 -7.73
C ARG A 76 20.42 11.90 -7.62
N GLY A 77 20.42 10.86 -8.46
CA GLY A 77 21.50 9.87 -8.53
C GLY A 77 21.48 8.86 -7.38
N VAL A 78 20.37 8.78 -6.64
CA VAL A 78 20.18 7.78 -5.59
C VAL A 78 20.05 6.41 -6.25
N SER A 79 20.74 5.40 -5.70
CA SER A 79 20.72 4.07 -6.29
C SER A 79 19.39 3.36 -6.05
N LYS A 80 19.08 2.40 -6.93
CA LYS A 80 17.97 1.46 -6.76
C LYS A 80 17.96 0.83 -5.36
N ASP A 81 19.10 0.33 -4.93
CA ASP A 81 19.22 -0.43 -3.68
C ASP A 81 18.96 0.45 -2.45
N GLU A 82 19.37 1.72 -2.48
CA GLU A 82 19.10 2.68 -1.40
C GLU A 82 17.58 2.97 -1.30
N ILE A 83 16.88 3.05 -2.44
CA ILE A 83 15.41 3.19 -2.49
C ILE A 83 14.70 1.94 -1.96
N LEU A 84 15.09 0.75 -2.43
CA LEU A 84 14.49 -0.51 -2.01
C LEU A 84 14.72 -0.76 -0.52
N GLN A 85 15.91 -0.44 0.00
CA GLN A 85 16.22 -0.56 1.42
C GLN A 85 15.37 0.39 2.27
N ALA A 86 15.22 1.66 1.84
CA ALA A 86 14.37 2.62 2.53
C ALA A 86 12.90 2.18 2.54
N LEU A 87 12.36 1.76 1.39
CA LEU A 87 10.99 1.28 1.27
C LEU A 87 10.73 0.04 2.14
N ALA A 88 11.61 -0.96 2.05
CA ALA A 88 11.50 -2.19 2.82
C ALA A 88 11.64 -1.94 4.33
N GLY A 89 12.50 -0.99 4.73
CA GLY A 89 12.62 -0.53 6.12
C GLY A 89 11.31 0.06 6.63
N VAL A 90 10.76 1.05 5.92
CA VAL A 90 9.52 1.73 6.33
C VAL A 90 8.34 0.76 6.41
N ILE A 91 8.19 -0.16 5.45
CA ILE A 91 7.14 -1.18 5.49
C ILE A 91 7.28 -2.08 6.72
N ARG A 92 8.50 -2.57 6.97
CA ARG A 92 8.79 -3.48 8.09
C ARG A 92 8.58 -2.80 9.44
N ASP A 93 9.10 -1.59 9.60
CA ASP A 93 9.04 -0.85 10.87
C ASP A 93 7.60 -0.47 11.25
N ASN A 94 6.71 -0.37 10.25
CA ASN A 94 5.28 -0.17 10.46
C ASN A 94 4.49 -1.49 10.54
N GLY A 95 5.14 -2.66 10.50
CA GLY A 95 4.49 -3.97 10.59
C GLY A 95 3.57 -4.29 9.41
N LEU A 96 3.84 -3.70 8.23
CA LEU A 96 3.04 -3.88 7.02
C LEU A 96 3.63 -5.00 6.15
N ALA A 97 2.78 -5.69 5.40
CA ALA A 97 3.20 -6.70 4.45
C ALA A 97 3.59 -6.06 3.12
N VAL A 98 4.81 -6.32 2.64
CA VAL A 98 5.33 -5.81 1.36
C VAL A 98 4.44 -6.21 0.17
N THR A 99 3.77 -7.35 0.26
CA THR A 99 2.84 -7.83 -0.78
C THR A 99 1.55 -7.01 -0.88
N CYS A 100 1.28 -6.09 0.05
CA CYS A 100 0.20 -5.12 -0.08
C CYS A 100 0.56 -3.99 -1.06
N LEU A 101 1.85 -3.82 -1.40
CA LEU A 101 2.26 -2.78 -2.34
C LEU A 101 1.59 -2.99 -3.70
N ALA A 102 0.89 -1.95 -4.13
CA ALA A 102 0.22 -1.87 -5.40
C ALA A 102 1.03 -1.06 -6.41
N ARG A 103 1.60 0.08 -5.97
CA ARG A 103 2.21 1.09 -6.83
C ARG A 103 3.30 1.87 -6.12
N LEU A 104 4.26 2.37 -6.90
CA LEU A 104 5.15 3.44 -6.50
C LEU A 104 4.67 4.77 -7.11
N ALA A 105 4.95 5.88 -6.44
CA ALA A 105 4.55 7.21 -6.89
C ALA A 105 5.64 8.24 -6.59
N SER A 106 5.81 9.23 -7.49
CA SER A 106 6.69 10.38 -7.26
C SER A 106 6.19 11.62 -8.01
N VAL A 107 6.97 12.70 -7.94
CA VAL A 107 6.75 13.91 -8.74
C VAL A 107 7.35 13.75 -10.14
N ASP A 108 6.70 14.31 -11.15
CA ASP A 108 7.12 14.32 -12.56
C ASP A 108 8.54 14.82 -12.81
N LEU A 109 9.04 15.74 -11.99
CA LEU A 109 10.44 16.15 -12.00
C LEU A 109 11.41 14.97 -11.83
N LYS A 110 10.96 13.82 -11.32
CA LYS A 110 11.75 12.59 -11.17
C LYS A 110 11.48 11.53 -12.24
N ALA A 111 10.78 11.87 -13.32
CA ALA A 111 10.46 10.91 -14.38
C ALA A 111 11.71 10.27 -15.04
N ASP A 112 12.86 10.92 -14.95
CA ASP A 112 14.16 10.49 -15.46
C ASP A 112 15.08 9.89 -14.38
N GLU A 113 14.62 9.73 -13.13
CA GLU A 113 15.44 9.20 -12.05
C GLU A 113 15.63 7.68 -12.18
N ALA A 114 16.81 7.26 -12.67
CA ALA A 114 17.13 5.87 -12.93
C ALA A 114 16.91 4.96 -11.70
N GLY A 115 17.30 5.39 -10.50
CA GLY A 115 17.12 4.61 -9.28
C GLY A 115 15.66 4.28 -8.98
N LEU A 116 14.72 5.21 -9.23
CA LEU A 116 13.28 4.98 -9.05
C LEU A 116 12.72 4.05 -10.12
N LEU A 117 13.08 4.29 -11.38
CA LEU A 117 12.65 3.46 -12.50
C LEU A 117 13.10 2.00 -12.34
N ASP A 118 14.35 1.82 -11.91
CA ASP A 118 14.92 0.50 -11.67
C ASP A 118 14.30 -0.18 -10.45
N ALA A 119 13.98 0.57 -9.38
CA ALA A 119 13.32 0.02 -8.20
C ALA A 119 11.90 -0.45 -8.53
N ALA A 120 11.15 0.33 -9.33
CA ALA A 120 9.84 -0.06 -9.80
C ALA A 120 9.89 -1.35 -10.64
N ARG A 121 10.87 -1.45 -11.54
CA ARG A 121 11.09 -2.64 -12.38
C ARG A 121 11.43 -3.87 -11.54
N ASP A 122 12.33 -3.73 -10.56
CA ASP A 122 12.76 -4.80 -9.67
C ASP A 122 11.60 -5.36 -8.82
N LEU A 123 10.71 -4.48 -8.36
CA LEU A 123 9.50 -4.85 -7.63
C LEU A 123 8.36 -5.35 -8.54
N GLY A 124 8.46 -5.17 -9.86
CA GLY A 124 7.38 -5.45 -10.80
C GLY A 124 6.13 -4.59 -10.56
N LEU A 125 6.30 -3.37 -10.05
CA LEU A 125 5.22 -2.45 -9.71
C LEU A 125 5.16 -1.28 -10.70
N PRO A 126 3.96 -0.76 -11.01
CA PRO A 126 3.85 0.50 -11.74
C PRO A 126 4.44 1.64 -10.92
N LEU A 127 5.13 2.55 -11.60
CA LEU A 127 5.60 3.83 -11.05
C LEU A 127 4.83 4.96 -11.71
N GLU A 128 4.13 5.74 -10.90
CA GLU A 128 3.36 6.88 -11.35
C GLU A 128 4.08 8.18 -11.01
N PHE A 129 3.98 9.13 -11.94
CA PHE A 129 4.50 10.48 -11.76
C PHE A 129 3.35 11.47 -11.78
N PHE A 130 3.36 12.40 -10.85
CA PHE A 130 2.34 13.43 -10.70
C PHE A 130 2.94 14.82 -10.87
N ASP A 131 2.18 15.70 -11.50
CA ASP A 131 2.54 17.11 -11.65
C ASP A 131 2.76 17.77 -10.29
N GLY A 132 3.83 18.56 -10.16
CA GLY A 132 4.18 19.22 -8.91
C GLY A 132 3.08 20.11 -8.32
N SER A 133 2.31 20.80 -9.17
CA SER A 133 1.21 21.68 -8.73
C SER A 133 0.01 20.89 -8.19
N LEU A 134 -0.28 19.72 -8.77
CA LEU A 134 -1.28 18.79 -8.24
C LEU A 134 -0.87 18.30 -6.84
N LEU A 135 0.41 17.97 -6.67
CA LEU A 135 0.93 17.51 -5.38
C LEU A 135 0.90 18.61 -4.32
N ASP A 136 1.12 19.88 -4.68
CA ASP A 136 0.98 21.01 -3.73
C ASP A 136 -0.43 21.20 -3.22
N GLY A 137 -1.40 21.10 -4.13
CA GLY A 137 -2.82 21.28 -3.82
C GLY A 137 -3.41 20.14 -2.98
N THR A 138 -2.67 19.04 -2.80
CA THR A 138 -3.15 17.86 -2.07
C THR A 138 -3.03 18.09 -0.55
N PRO A 139 -4.15 18.09 0.20
CA PRO A 139 -4.11 18.20 1.66
C PRO A 139 -3.42 16.99 2.28
N VAL A 140 -2.38 17.21 3.07
CA VAL A 140 -1.64 16.16 3.79
C VAL A 140 -1.44 16.55 5.27
N PRO A 141 -1.46 15.57 6.20
CA PRO A 141 -1.46 15.83 7.64
C PRO A 141 -0.16 16.41 8.19
N ASN A 142 1.00 16.25 7.52
CA ASN A 142 2.30 16.73 8.00
C ASN A 142 2.99 17.69 7.01
N PRO A 143 2.67 19.01 7.04
CA PRO A 143 3.33 19.97 6.17
C PRO A 143 4.83 20.12 6.51
N SER A 144 5.69 20.07 5.50
CA SER A 144 7.14 20.24 5.57
C SER A 144 7.54 21.66 5.20
N GLU A 145 8.12 22.44 6.11
CA GLU A 145 8.56 23.81 5.79
C GLU A 145 9.72 23.86 4.77
N ARG A 146 10.57 22.82 4.72
CA ARG A 146 11.78 22.75 3.88
C ARG A 146 11.56 22.69 2.35
N VAL A 147 10.31 22.67 1.88
CA VAL A 147 9.95 22.50 0.45
C VAL A 147 9.22 23.72 -0.12
N ARG A 148 8.92 24.75 0.70
CA ARG A 148 8.29 25.99 0.22
C ARG A 148 9.14 26.75 -0.81
N ASP A 149 10.46 26.70 -0.68
CA ASP A 149 11.32 27.64 -1.42
C ASP A 149 11.74 27.16 -2.82
N LYS A 150 11.43 25.91 -3.23
CA LYS A 150 11.89 25.37 -4.53
C LYS A 150 10.82 24.72 -5.40
N ILE A 151 9.78 24.13 -4.83
CA ILE A 151 8.85 23.28 -5.60
C ILE A 151 7.39 23.49 -5.17
N GLY A 152 7.15 24.31 -4.13
CA GLY A 152 5.82 24.58 -3.59
C GLY A 152 5.03 23.29 -3.42
N ALA A 153 5.45 22.37 -2.55
CA ALA A 153 4.63 21.20 -2.18
C ALA A 153 4.88 20.85 -0.72
N ARG A 154 3.82 20.73 0.08
CA ARG A 154 3.93 20.55 1.55
C ARG A 154 4.56 19.21 1.95
N SER A 155 4.45 18.17 1.13
CA SER A 155 5.23 16.91 1.24
C SER A 155 5.00 16.08 -0.02
N VAL A 156 5.94 16.16 -0.99
CA VAL A 156 5.81 15.52 -2.31
C VAL A 156 5.51 14.01 -2.21
N CYS A 157 6.22 13.28 -1.34
CA CYS A 157 6.02 11.84 -1.16
C CYS A 157 4.66 11.51 -0.55
N GLU A 158 4.16 12.27 0.43
CA GLU A 158 2.85 11.99 1.02
C GLU A 158 1.74 12.24 0.00
N ALA A 159 1.79 13.39 -0.68
CA ALA A 159 0.83 13.73 -1.73
C ALA A 159 0.84 12.70 -2.86
N ALA A 160 2.03 12.30 -3.35
CA ALA A 160 2.15 11.31 -4.41
C ALA A 160 1.59 9.94 -3.98
N SER A 161 1.89 9.49 -2.74
CA SER A 161 1.33 8.24 -2.20
C SER A 161 -0.20 8.29 -2.15
N LEU A 162 -0.76 9.40 -1.69
CA LEU A 162 -2.20 9.58 -1.53
C LEU A 162 -2.91 9.67 -2.88
N GLN A 163 -2.38 10.43 -3.83
CA GLN A 163 -2.94 10.54 -5.18
C GLN A 163 -2.96 9.18 -5.90
N ALA A 164 -1.90 8.39 -5.77
CA ALA A 164 -1.87 7.03 -6.31
C ALA A 164 -2.90 6.12 -5.62
N ALA A 165 -3.03 6.20 -4.29
CA ALA A 165 -4.00 5.40 -3.55
C ALA A 165 -5.46 5.79 -3.86
N LEU A 166 -5.75 7.08 -4.02
CA LEU A 166 -7.10 7.59 -4.36
C LEU A 166 -7.60 7.10 -5.72
N LYS A 167 -6.69 6.81 -6.67
CA LYS A 167 -7.05 6.17 -7.94
C LYS A 167 -7.52 4.72 -7.78
N LEU A 168 -7.09 4.04 -6.72
CA LEU A 168 -7.49 2.66 -6.40
C LEU A 168 -8.73 2.63 -5.51
N ASN A 169 -8.79 3.53 -4.52
CA ASN A 169 -9.86 3.61 -3.54
C ASN A 169 -10.13 5.08 -3.19
N PRO A 170 -11.32 5.64 -3.49
CA PRO A 170 -11.69 7.01 -3.13
C PRO A 170 -11.65 7.32 -1.63
N ALA A 171 -11.74 6.29 -0.78
CA ALA A 171 -11.62 6.40 0.68
C ALA A 171 -10.17 6.24 1.18
N ALA A 172 -9.18 6.21 0.28
CA ALA A 172 -7.78 6.07 0.66
C ALA A 172 -7.32 7.21 1.57
N ARG A 173 -6.44 6.86 2.50
CA ARG A 173 -5.85 7.79 3.47
C ARG A 173 -4.37 7.51 3.64
N LEU A 174 -3.67 8.48 4.20
CA LEU A 174 -2.28 8.29 4.59
C LEU A 174 -2.21 7.28 5.74
N ILE A 175 -1.44 6.21 5.55
CA ILE A 175 -1.23 5.13 6.53
C ILE A 175 0.07 5.37 7.28
N VAL A 176 1.14 5.69 6.53
CA VAL A 176 2.45 6.02 7.10
C VAL A 176 2.85 7.41 6.61
N PRO A 177 2.99 8.40 7.52
CA PRO A 177 3.55 9.70 7.20
C PRO A 177 4.96 9.64 6.62
N LYS A 178 5.42 10.76 6.08
CA LYS A 178 6.78 10.86 5.52
C LYS A 178 7.81 10.37 6.53
N THR A 179 8.63 9.43 6.09
CA THR A 179 9.75 8.88 6.84
C THR A 179 11.02 9.10 6.04
N VAL A 180 11.99 9.79 6.62
CA VAL A 180 13.27 10.12 5.97
C VAL A 180 14.30 9.03 6.30
N CYS A 181 14.79 8.38 5.26
CA CYS A 181 15.79 7.31 5.28
C CYS A 181 17.02 7.76 4.46
N GLY A 182 17.90 8.53 5.09
CA GLY A 182 19.09 9.06 4.42
C GLY A 182 18.74 9.98 3.24
N ASN A 183 19.02 9.53 2.02
CA ASN A 183 18.75 10.28 0.79
C ASN A 183 17.34 10.03 0.21
N VAL A 184 16.56 9.14 0.81
CA VAL A 184 15.23 8.72 0.38
C VAL A 184 14.21 9.11 1.45
N THR A 185 13.02 9.50 1.02
CA THR A 185 11.86 9.76 1.87
C THR A 185 10.71 8.93 1.34
N VAL A 186 10.03 8.19 2.22
CA VAL A 186 8.92 7.29 1.88
C VAL A 186 7.68 7.70 2.66
N ALA A 187 6.51 7.63 2.01
CA ALA A 187 5.20 7.70 2.65
C ALA A 187 4.31 6.60 2.06
N LEU A 188 3.32 6.13 2.81
CA LEU A 188 2.41 5.05 2.39
C LEU A 188 0.95 5.47 2.56
N ALA A 189 0.11 5.20 1.57
CA ALA A 189 -1.34 5.46 1.59
C ALA A 189 -2.13 4.27 1.00
N GLY A 190 -3.40 4.12 1.39
CA GLY A 190 -4.31 3.04 0.95
C GLY A 190 -5.69 3.11 1.59
#